data_AF-A0A2E6QWL2-F1
#
_entry.id   AF-A0A2E6QWL2-F1
#
_cell.length_a   1.000
_cell.length_b   1.000
_cell.length_c   1.000
_cell.angle_alpha   90.00
_cell.angle_beta   90.00
_cell.angle_gamma   90.00
#
_symmetry.space_group_name_H-M   'P 1'
#
loop_
_entity.id
_entity.type
_entity.pdbx_description
1 polymer ?
#
loop_
_entity_poly.entity_id
_entity_poly.type
_entity_poly.pdbx_seq_one_letter_code
_entity_poly.pdbx_strand_id
1 'polypeptide(L)'
;MKEKILTLYKKLPSWSKNRYFISFLFFFIWIFFFDTNSILTQIDQKQEIKKLKKDKEYYEQEIKKDKHIIKILSQDSLTPQLEKYLREKLFLSKENEEVFIIE
;
A
#
# COMPACT_ATOMS: atom_id res chain seq x y z
N MET A 1 2.95 40.63 -32.60
CA MET A 1 3.36 39.72 -31.48
C MET A 1 4.43 40.35 -30.60
N LYS A 2 5.51 40.91 -31.16
CA LYS A 2 6.58 41.62 -30.45
C LYS A 2 6.09 42.77 -29.54
N GLU A 3 5.13 43.57 -30.02
CA GLU A 3 4.52 44.67 -29.25
C GLU A 3 3.90 44.23 -27.91
N LYS A 4 3.18 43.11 -27.91
CA LYS A 4 2.55 42.57 -26.68
C LYS A 4 3.59 42.08 -25.65
N ILE A 5 4.73 41.58 -26.12
CA ILE A 5 5.81 41.10 -25.25
C ILE A 5 6.52 42.29 -24.58
N LEU A 6 6.74 43.37 -25.34
CA LEU A 6 7.33 44.61 -24.84
C LEU A 6 6.46 45.30 -23.79
N THR A 7 5.13 45.32 -23.98
CA THR A 7 4.22 45.89 -22.96
C THR A 7 4.17 45.04 -21.69
N LEU A 8 4.25 43.71 -21.82
CA LEU A 8 4.33 42.79 -20.67
C LEU A 8 5.62 43.00 -19.87
N TYR A 9 6.77 43.16 -20.56
CA TYR A 9 8.07 43.41 -19.92
C TYR A 9 8.14 44.75 -19.18
N LYS A 10 7.42 45.77 -19.67
CA LYS A 10 7.33 47.07 -18.98
C LYS A 10 6.46 47.04 -17.73
N LYS A 11 5.49 46.12 -17.64
CA LYS A 11 4.63 45.94 -16.46
C LYS A 11 5.27 45.08 -15.36
N LEU A 12 6.36 44.37 -15.66
CA LEU A 12 7.05 43.53 -14.69
C LEU A 12 7.84 44.37 -13.68
N PRO A 13 7.71 44.09 -12.37
CA PRO A 13 8.42 44.82 -11.32
C PRO A 13 9.94 44.61 -11.40
N SER A 14 10.72 45.60 -10.96
CA SER A 14 12.17 45.68 -11.19
C SER A 14 12.97 44.45 -10.69
N TRP A 15 12.53 43.83 -9.59
CA TRP A 15 13.16 42.63 -9.03
C TRP A 15 13.09 41.41 -9.95
N SER A 16 12.07 41.31 -10.79
CA SER A 16 11.87 40.17 -11.71
C SER A 16 12.83 40.19 -12.93
N LYS A 17 13.49 41.33 -13.17
CA LYS A 17 14.47 41.50 -14.26
C LYS A 17 15.89 41.14 -13.82
N ASN A 18 16.08 40.84 -12.54
CA ASN A 18 17.38 40.44 -12.00
C ASN A 18 17.72 39.01 -12.45
N ARG A 19 18.90 38.81 -13.05
CA ARG A 19 19.40 37.50 -13.46
C ARG A 19 19.39 36.48 -12.31
N TYR A 20 19.67 36.90 -11.08
CA TYR A 20 19.64 36.04 -9.91
C TYR A 20 18.22 35.57 -9.57
N PHE A 21 17.23 36.45 -9.74
CA PHE A 21 15.83 36.10 -9.52
C PHE A 21 15.31 35.11 -10.57
N ILE A 22 15.66 35.34 -11.85
CA ILE A 22 15.28 34.44 -12.95
C ILE A 22 15.93 33.06 -12.77
N SER A 23 17.22 33.01 -12.44
CA SER A 23 17.91 31.75 -12.12
C SER A 23 17.28 31.06 -10.91
N PHE A 24 16.99 31.80 -9.84
CA PHE A 24 16.31 31.25 -8.66
C PHE A 24 14.93 30.69 -9.01
N LEU A 25 14.12 31.43 -9.77
CA LEU A 25 12.79 30.98 -10.18
C LEU A 25 12.86 29.73 -11.07
N PHE A 26 13.85 29.66 -11.96
CA PHE A 26 14.11 28.46 -12.75
C PHE A 26 14.42 27.25 -11.86
N PHE A 27 15.37 27.39 -10.93
CA PHE A 27 15.69 26.31 -9.98
C PHE A 27 14.53 25.97 -9.04
N PHE A 28 13.74 26.95 -8.63
CA PHE A 28 12.57 26.76 -7.78
C PHE A 28 11.51 25.93 -8.51
N ILE A 29 11.18 26.29 -9.75
CA ILE A 29 10.27 25.51 -10.60
C ILE A 29 10.88 24.11 -10.87
N TRP A 30 12.18 24.02 -11.12
CA TRP A 30 12.86 22.73 -11.33
C TRP A 30 12.70 21.79 -10.14
N ILE A 31 13.00 22.26 -8.93
CA ILE A 31 12.87 21.47 -7.70
C ILE A 31 11.39 21.13 -7.44
N PHE A 32 10.46 22.03 -7.75
CA PHE A 32 9.05 21.78 -7.48
C PHE A 32 8.38 20.79 -8.45
N PHE A 33 8.79 20.79 -9.74
CA PHE A 33 8.18 19.97 -10.79
C PHE A 33 8.98 18.71 -11.15
N PHE A 34 10.31 18.78 -11.13
CA PHE A 34 11.18 17.69 -11.60
C PHE A 34 11.88 16.92 -10.47
N ASP A 35 11.81 17.40 -9.22
CA ASP A 35 12.36 16.66 -8.09
C ASP A 35 11.46 15.46 -7.72
N THR A 36 12.10 14.42 -7.20
CA THR A 36 11.58 13.10 -6.87
C THR A 36 10.47 13.09 -5.80
N ASN A 37 10.31 14.20 -5.07
CA ASN A 37 9.24 14.43 -4.09
C ASN A 37 7.93 14.94 -4.71
N SER A 38 7.63 14.53 -5.94
CA SER A 38 6.38 14.87 -6.60
C SER A 38 5.17 14.45 -5.75
N ILE A 39 4.09 15.22 -5.86
CA ILE A 39 2.82 14.92 -5.16
C ILE A 39 2.30 13.53 -5.56
N LEU A 40 2.55 13.10 -6.80
CA LEU A 40 2.20 11.77 -7.29
C LEU A 40 2.94 10.67 -6.51
N THR A 41 4.25 10.81 -6.35
CA THR A 41 5.07 9.88 -5.56
C THR A 41 4.52 9.72 -4.13
N GLN A 42 4.13 10.82 -3.50
CA GLN A 42 3.58 10.81 -2.14
C GLN A 42 2.21 10.14 -2.06
N ILE A 43 1.37 10.25 -3.10
CA ILE A 43 0.07 9.57 -3.17
C ILE A 43 0.29 8.06 -3.30
N ASP A 44 1.18 7.63 -4.19
CA ASP A 44 1.48 6.22 -4.41
C ASP A 44 2.05 5.57 -3.15
N GLN A 45 3.00 6.24 -2.49
CA GLN A 45 3.55 5.78 -1.20
C GLN A 45 2.47 5.68 -0.12
N LYS A 46 1.52 6.61 -0.04
CA LYS A 46 0.41 6.53 0.92
C LYS A 46 -0.51 5.35 0.63
N GLN A 47 -0.77 5.05 -0.64
CA GLN A 47 -1.56 3.88 -1.03
C GLN A 47 -0.84 2.58 -0.67
N GLU A 48 0.47 2.52 -0.92
CA GLU A 48 1.30 1.37 -0.56
C GLU A 48 1.31 1.16 0.97
N ILE A 49 1.50 2.21 1.76
CA ILE A 49 1.40 2.14 3.23
C ILE A 49 0.03 1.60 3.67
N LYS A 50 -1.06 2.06 3.04
CA LYS A 50 -2.41 1.59 3.37
C LYS A 50 -2.58 0.11 3.03
N LYS A 51 -2.05 -0.33 1.88
CA LYS A 51 -2.05 -1.74 1.47
C LYS A 51 -1.26 -2.59 2.46
N LEU A 52 -0.03 -2.22 2.78
CA LEU A 52 0.83 -2.93 3.73
C LEU A 52 0.20 -3.04 5.13
N LYS A 53 -0.49 -1.99 5.59
CA LYS A 53 -1.24 -2.05 6.87
C LYS A 53 -2.40 -3.04 6.81
N LYS A 54 -3.15 -3.06 5.71
CA LYS A 54 -4.25 -4.02 5.52
C LYS A 54 -3.72 -5.45 5.46
N ASP A 55 -2.64 -5.67 4.72
CA ASP A 55 -2.00 -6.98 4.59
C ASP A 55 -1.48 -7.46 5.95
N LYS A 56 -0.83 -6.56 6.71
CA LYS A 56 -0.40 -6.84 8.09
C LYS A 56 -1.57 -7.27 8.97
N GLU A 57 -2.66 -6.50 8.97
CA GLU A 57 -3.83 -6.81 9.80
C GLU A 57 -4.45 -8.16 9.41
N TYR A 58 -4.53 -8.45 8.11
CA TYR A 58 -4.99 -9.74 7.60
C TYR A 58 -4.13 -10.90 8.11
N TYR A 59 -2.80 -10.82 7.95
CA TYR A 59 -1.91 -11.89 8.39
C TYR A 59 -1.87 -12.04 9.92
N GLU A 60 -1.98 -10.94 10.68
CA GLU A 60 -2.10 -11.03 12.14
C GLU A 60 -3.37 -11.76 12.57
N GLN A 61 -4.47 -11.62 11.83
CA GLN A 61 -5.71 -12.37 12.09
C GLN A 61 -5.57 -13.85 11.72
N GLU A 62 -4.98 -14.16 10.57
CA GLU A 62 -4.73 -15.55 10.15
C GLU A 62 -3.80 -16.27 11.14
N ILE A 63 -2.70 -15.63 11.56
CA ILE A 63 -1.79 -16.20 12.57
C ILE A 63 -2.53 -16.51 13.88
N LYS A 64 -3.49 -15.67 14.30
CA LYS A 64 -4.29 -15.94 15.50
C LYS A 64 -5.19 -17.16 15.31
N LYS A 65 -5.81 -17.33 14.14
CA LYS A 65 -6.61 -18.51 13.81
C LYS A 65 -5.74 -19.78 13.80
N ASP A 66 -4.59 -19.72 13.13
CA ASP A 66 -3.66 -20.85 13.04
C ASP A 66 -3.14 -21.27 14.40
N LYS A 67 -2.78 -20.30 15.27
CA LYS A 67 -2.39 -20.60 16.66
C LYS A 67 -3.50 -21.30 17.44
N HIS A 68 -4.75 -20.92 17.23
CA HIS A 68 -5.88 -21.59 17.85
C HIS A 68 -6.04 -23.02 17.33
N ILE A 69 -5.92 -23.21 16.02
CA ILE A 69 -5.96 -24.53 15.37
C ILE A 69 -4.82 -25.41 15.91
N ILE A 70 -3.58 -24.91 15.95
CA ILE A 70 -2.43 -25.64 16.50
C ILE A 70 -2.70 -26.04 17.94
N LYS A 71 -3.21 -25.13 18.79
CA LYS A 71 -3.54 -25.46 20.19
C LYS A 71 -4.57 -26.58 20.31
N ILE A 72 -5.56 -26.60 19.40
CA ILE A 72 -6.56 -27.67 19.33
C ILE A 72 -5.90 -28.99 18.88
N LEU A 73 -5.06 -28.94 17.86
CA LEU A 73 -4.35 -30.10 17.30
C LEU A 73 -3.31 -30.70 18.26
N SER A 74 -2.66 -29.88 19.08
CA SER A 74 -1.64 -30.31 20.05
C SER A 74 -2.22 -30.94 21.32
N GLN A 75 -3.54 -31.12 21.41
CA GLN A 75 -4.13 -31.89 22.50
C GLN A 75 -3.84 -33.37 22.27
N ASP A 76 -3.15 -34.01 23.21
CA ASP A 76 -2.61 -35.40 23.13
C ASP A 76 -3.68 -36.50 22.96
N SER A 77 -4.95 -36.16 22.78
CA SER A 77 -6.05 -37.12 22.67
C SER A 77 -6.99 -36.71 21.55
N LEU A 78 -7.11 -37.57 20.53
CA LEU A 78 -8.10 -37.41 19.47
C LEU A 78 -9.50 -37.61 20.07
N THR A 79 -10.09 -36.54 20.60
CA THR A 79 -11.45 -36.58 21.12
C THR A 79 -12.45 -36.64 19.94
N PRO A 80 -13.63 -37.25 20.10
CA PRO A 80 -14.65 -37.27 19.05
C PRO A 80 -15.08 -35.87 18.58
N GLN A 81 -14.97 -34.87 19.46
CA GLN A 81 -15.27 -33.47 19.17
C GLN A 81 -14.16 -32.83 18.30
N LEU A 82 -12.90 -33.20 18.54
CA LEU A 82 -11.76 -32.80 17.72
C LEU A 82 -11.84 -33.40 16.31
N GLU A 83 -12.10 -34.71 16.18
CA GLU A 83 -12.25 -35.35 14.85
C GLU A 83 -13.37 -34.70 14.03
N LYS A 84 -14.50 -34.38 14.67
CA LYS A 84 -15.60 -33.65 14.01
C LYS A 84 -15.16 -32.27 13.52
N TYR A 85 -14.44 -31.49 14.34
CA TYR A 85 -13.93 -30.18 13.95
C TYR A 85 -12.95 -30.27 12.77
N LEU A 86 -12.05 -31.25 12.78
CA LEU A 86 -11.08 -31.49 11.71
C LEU A 86 -11.75 -31.81 10.37
N ARG A 87 -12.82 -32.61 10.41
CA ARG A 87 -13.59 -32.98 9.21
C ARG A 87 -14.45 -31.82 8.68
N GLU A 88 -15.11 -31.07 9.56
CA GLU A 88 -16.06 -30.01 9.15
C GLU A 88 -15.40 -28.66 8.82
N LYS A 89 -14.32 -28.31 9.51
CA LYS A 89 -13.69 -26.98 9.39
C LYS A 89 -12.37 -26.99 8.64
N LEU A 90 -11.64 -28.11 8.68
CA LEU A 90 -10.33 -28.25 8.05
C LEU A 90 -10.33 -29.28 6.91
N PHE A 91 -11.47 -29.95 6.67
CA PHE A 91 -11.66 -30.95 5.61
C PHE A 91 -10.57 -32.03 5.59
N LEU A 92 -10.03 -32.38 6.75
CA LEU A 92 -8.98 -33.40 6.87
C LEU A 92 -9.59 -34.80 6.75
N SER A 93 -9.05 -35.60 5.84
CA SER A 93 -9.37 -37.02 5.63
C SER A 93 -8.33 -37.95 6.26
N LYS A 94 -8.75 -39.19 6.58
CA LYS A 94 -7.82 -40.29 6.88
C LYS A 94 -7.19 -40.82 5.59
N GLU A 95 -6.06 -41.53 5.69
CA GLU A 95 -5.28 -42.02 4.53
C GLU A 95 -6.08 -42.83 3.50
N ASN A 96 -7.17 -43.50 3.91
CA ASN A 96 -8.04 -44.30 3.04
C ASN A 96 -9.44 -43.68 2.85
N GLU A 97 -9.56 -42.37 3.00
CA GLU A 97 -10.84 -41.66 2.91
C GLU A 97 -10.79 -40.54 1.86
N GLU A 98 -11.73 -40.58 0.91
CA GLU A 98 -11.92 -39.53 -0.09
C GLU A 98 -13.02 -38.57 0.36
N VAL A 99 -12.72 -37.27 0.39
CA VAL A 99 -13.68 -36.20 0.72
C VAL A 99 -14.16 -35.56 -0.56
N PHE A 100 -15.47 -35.62 -0.79
CA PHE A 100 -16.13 -34.98 -1.94
C PHE A 100 -16.80 -33.67 -1.50
N ILE A 101 -16.45 -32.56 -2.15
CA ILE A 101 -17.16 -31.28 -2.02
C ILE A 101 -18.08 -31.19 -3.24
N ILE A 102 -19.39 -31.21 -3.00
CA ILE A 102 -20.42 -31.07 -4.04
C ILE A 102 -20.94 -29.63 -3.97
N GLU A 103 -20.87 -28.91 -5.10
CA GLU A 103 -21.34 -27.54 -5.27
C GLU A 103 -22.74 -27.49 -5.88
#